data_AF-A0A7X8A3K8-F1
#
_entry.id   AF-A0A7X8A3K8-F1
#
_cell.length_a   1.000
_cell.length_b   1.000
_cell.length_c   1.000
_cell.angle_alpha   90.00
_cell.angle_beta   90.00
_cell.angle_gamma   90.00
#
_symmetry.space_group_name_H-M   'P 1'
#
loop_
_entity.id
_entity.type
_entity.pdbx_description
1 polymer ?
#
loop_
_entity_poly.entity_id
_entity_poly.type
_entity_poly.pdbx_seq_one_letter_code
_entity_poly.pdbx_strand_id
1 'polypeptide(L)'
;MNILKKALNSRIFENFVSLSIVHYLNYIIPLFTVPYTVRVLGPEKYGLMAFSYAIIFYFSIIVDYGFNYSATKDISLNRSNIESISRIFSETIIVKLFFFFLCGIFMMSLTIFLKNFAKERLFYFISFLTIIGNVLIPSFIFQGI
;
A
#
# COMPACT_ATOMS: atom_id res chain seq x y z
N MET A 1 15.00 14.27 36.52
CA MET A 1 15.64 15.05 35.43
C MET A 1 16.57 14.21 34.52
N ASN A 2 17.41 13.31 35.04
CA ASN A 2 18.39 12.55 34.22
C ASN A 2 17.80 11.46 33.29
N ILE A 3 16.65 10.87 33.63
CA ILE A 3 16.01 9.83 32.81
C ILE A 3 15.42 10.43 31.52
N LEU A 4 14.81 11.62 31.62
CA LEU A 4 14.31 12.39 30.48
C LEU A 4 15.43 12.80 29.52
N LYS A 5 16.58 13.27 30.03
CA LYS A 5 17.76 13.58 29.20
C LYS A 5 18.34 12.34 28.50
N LYS A 6 18.34 11.18 29.17
CA LYS A 6 18.83 9.91 28.59
C LYS A 6 17.87 9.36 27.52
N ALA A 7 16.55 9.53 27.72
CA ALA A 7 15.54 9.22 26.70
C ALA A 7 15.69 10.14 25.49
N LEU A 8 15.82 11.45 25.70
CA LEU A 8 15.99 12.47 24.64
C LEU A 8 17.26 12.26 23.79
N ASN A 9 18.32 11.67 24.34
CA ASN A 9 19.59 11.43 23.63
C ASN A 9 19.73 9.99 23.10
N SER A 10 18.64 9.22 23.06
CA SER A 10 18.64 7.85 22.55
C SER A 10 18.23 7.82 21.08
N ARG A 11 18.84 6.91 20.28
CA ARG A 11 18.44 6.65 18.88
C ARG A 11 16.93 6.39 18.74
N ILE A 12 16.28 5.89 19.79
CA ILE A 12 14.83 5.64 19.83
C ILE A 12 14.05 6.95 19.78
N PHE A 13 14.47 7.98 20.52
CA PHE A 13 13.80 9.28 20.52
C PHE A 13 13.99 10.01 19.19
N GLU A 14 15.19 9.96 18.61
CA GLU A 14 15.47 10.52 17.29
C GLU A 14 14.61 9.87 16.19
N ASN A 15 14.53 8.54 16.19
CA ASN A 15 13.66 7.80 15.27
C ASN A 15 12.19 8.12 15.51
N PHE A 16 11.75 8.20 16.77
CA PHE A 16 10.37 8.56 17.10
C PHE A 16 9.99 9.95 16.59
N VAL A 17 10.82 10.96 16.83
CA VAL A 17 10.59 12.32 16.34
C VAL A 17 10.57 12.36 14.82
N SER A 18 11.53 11.68 14.17
CA SER A 18 11.61 11.58 12.71
C SER A 18 10.34 10.96 12.10
N LEU A 19 9.90 9.81 12.63
CA LEU A 19 8.69 9.13 12.17
C LEU A 19 7.44 9.98 12.44
N SER A 20 7.38 10.64 13.59
CA SER A 20 6.27 11.51 13.96
C SER A 20 6.13 12.66 12.97
N ILE A 21 7.23 13.34 12.62
CA ILE A 21 7.22 14.43 11.64
C ILE A 21 6.72 13.91 10.28
N VAL A 22 7.22 12.76 9.82
CA VAL A 22 6.76 12.14 8.57
C VAL A 22 5.26 11.84 8.61
N HIS A 23 4.74 11.30 9.71
CA HIS A 23 3.30 11.07 9.88
C HIS A 23 2.49 12.37 9.86
N TYR A 24 2.92 13.40 10.60
CA TYR A 24 2.25 14.71 10.59
C TYR A 24 2.18 15.29 9.17
N LEU A 25 3.29 15.26 8.43
CA LEU A 25 3.30 15.73 7.05
C LEU A 25 2.36 14.91 6.15
N ASN A 26 2.34 13.58 6.30
CA ASN A 26 1.42 12.71 5.56
C ASN A 26 -0.07 13.01 5.84
N TYR A 27 -0.41 13.60 7.00
CA TYR A 27 -1.79 14.02 7.29
C TYR A 27 -2.09 15.47 6.91
N ILE A 28 -1.15 16.38 7.15
CA ILE A 28 -1.33 17.81 6.87
C ILE A 28 -1.37 18.07 5.36
N ILE A 29 -0.55 17.39 4.56
CA ILE A 29 -0.51 17.58 3.11
C ILE A 29 -1.88 17.28 2.47
N PRO A 30 -2.52 16.12 2.67
CA PRO A 30 -3.85 15.84 2.15
C PRO A 30 -4.92 16.84 2.59
N LEU A 31 -4.82 17.42 3.79
CA LEU A 31 -5.78 18.41 4.27
C LEU A 31 -5.84 19.65 3.35
N PHE A 32 -4.73 20.01 2.72
CA PHE A 32 -4.67 21.08 1.71
C PHE A 32 -4.92 20.56 0.30
N THR A 33 -4.40 19.38 -0.04
CA THR A 33 -4.56 18.80 -1.38
C THR A 33 -6.02 18.47 -1.69
N VAL A 34 -6.77 17.89 -0.75
CA VAL A 34 -8.18 17.52 -0.95
C VAL A 34 -9.04 18.73 -1.38
N PRO A 35 -9.11 19.85 -0.64
CA PRO A 35 -9.95 20.98 -1.04
C PRO A 35 -9.47 21.62 -2.36
N TYR A 36 -8.17 21.61 -2.63
CA TYR A 36 -7.63 22.07 -3.90
C TYR A 36 -8.09 21.19 -5.06
N THR A 37 -7.91 19.87 -4.95
CA THR A 37 -8.29 18.89 -5.97
C THR A 37 -9.80 18.89 -6.21
N VAL A 38 -10.62 18.98 -5.15
CA VAL A 38 -12.08 19.12 -5.27
C VAL A 38 -12.46 20.39 -6.02
N ARG A 39 -11.79 21.52 -5.75
CA ARG A 39 -12.06 22.79 -6.44
C ARG A 39 -11.69 22.74 -7.92
N VAL A 40 -10.59 22.08 -8.27
CA VAL A 40 -10.10 22.02 -9.67
C VAL A 40 -10.85 20.99 -10.50
N LEU A 41 -11.09 19.78 -9.96
CA LEU A 41 -11.75 18.70 -10.68
C LEU A 41 -13.28 18.78 -10.61
N GLY A 42 -13.82 19.51 -9.64
CA GLY A 42 -15.22 19.48 -9.28
C GLY A 42 -15.60 18.25 -8.44
N PRO A 43 -16.76 18.30 -7.75
CA PRO A 43 -17.17 17.25 -6.82
C PRO A 43 -17.44 15.90 -7.50
N GLU A 44 -17.94 15.90 -8.73
CA GLU A 44 -18.27 14.66 -9.46
C GLU A 44 -17.02 13.82 -9.78
N LYS A 45 -16.00 14.45 -10.37
CA LYS A 45 -14.75 13.76 -10.75
C LYS A 45 -13.92 13.40 -9.53
N TYR A 46 -13.92 14.25 -8.48
CA TYR A 46 -13.31 13.89 -7.21
C TYR A 46 -14.00 12.69 -6.55
N GLY A 47 -15.34 12.64 -6.58
CA GLY A 47 -16.10 11.50 -6.06
C GLY A 47 -15.76 10.19 -6.77
N LEU A 48 -15.65 10.22 -8.11
CA LEU A 48 -15.19 9.07 -8.90
C LEU A 48 -13.77 8.64 -8.51
N MET A 49 -12.85 9.59 -8.35
CA MET A 49 -11.46 9.32 -7.95
C MET A 49 -11.39 8.70 -6.55
N ALA A 50 -12.07 9.30 -5.57
CA ALA A 50 -12.09 8.81 -4.19
C ALA A 50 -12.70 7.41 -4.10
N PHE A 51 -13.79 7.16 -4.85
CA PHE A 51 -14.41 5.85 -4.91
C PHE A 51 -13.51 4.80 -5.58
N SER A 52 -12.85 5.16 -6.68
CA SER A 52 -11.86 4.29 -7.33
C SER A 52 -10.71 3.95 -6.39
N TYR A 53 -10.20 4.96 -5.67
CA TYR A 53 -9.13 4.78 -4.69
C TYR A 53 -9.55 3.84 -3.55
N ALA A 54 -10.78 3.95 -3.05
CA ALA A 54 -11.29 3.04 -2.04
C ALA A 54 -11.31 1.59 -2.54
N ILE A 55 -11.77 1.34 -3.77
CA ILE A 55 -11.77 -0.01 -4.37
C ILE A 55 -10.36 -0.57 -4.46
N ILE A 56 -9.44 0.23 -4.99
CA ILE A 56 -8.02 -0.16 -5.15
C ILE A 56 -7.40 -0.45 -3.79
N PHE A 57 -7.68 0.38 -2.79
CA PHE A 57 -7.21 0.18 -1.44
C PHE A 57 -7.66 -1.18 -0.88
N TYR A 58 -8.93 -1.56 -1.07
CA TYR A 58 -9.41 -2.88 -0.68
C TYR A 58 -8.72 -4.01 -1.46
N PHE A 59 -8.52 -3.86 -2.78
CA PHE A 59 -7.76 -4.85 -3.56
C PHE A 59 -6.31 -4.95 -3.12
N SER A 60 -5.65 -3.85 -2.78
CA SER A 60 -4.29 -3.87 -2.24
C SER A 60 -4.22 -4.62 -0.92
N ILE A 61 -5.21 -4.45 -0.02
CA ILE A 61 -5.29 -5.24 1.21
C ILE A 61 -5.39 -6.75 0.90
N ILE A 62 -6.23 -7.13 -0.07
CA ILE A 62 -6.40 -8.54 -0.47
C ILE A 62 -5.10 -9.09 -1.06
N VAL A 63 -4.47 -8.35 -1.96
CA VAL A 63 -3.22 -8.74 -2.62
C VAL A 63 -2.08 -8.86 -1.63
N ASP A 64 -1.99 -7.94 -0.66
CA ASP A 64 -0.98 -8.01 0.37
C ASP A 64 -1.22 -9.16 1.36
N TYR A 65 -2.46 -9.63 1.56
CA TYR A 65 -2.86 -10.80 2.37
C TYR A 65 -2.12 -10.97 3.72
N GLY A 66 -1.58 -9.89 4.30
CA GLY A 66 -0.73 -9.96 5.49
C GLY A 66 0.71 -10.47 5.27
N PHE A 67 1.18 -10.63 4.03
CA PHE A 67 2.57 -11.01 3.70
C PHE A 67 3.63 -10.08 4.29
N ASN A 68 3.29 -8.81 4.50
CA ASN A 68 4.15 -7.86 5.21
C ASN A 68 4.40 -8.25 6.68
N TYR A 69 3.64 -9.20 7.25
CA TYR A 69 3.89 -9.76 8.58
C TYR A 69 4.43 -11.19 8.50
N SER A 70 3.79 -12.07 7.72
CA SER A 70 4.18 -13.48 7.64
C SER A 70 5.54 -13.67 6.94
N ALA A 71 5.71 -13.13 5.74
CA ALA A 71 6.96 -13.26 4.99
C ALA A 71 8.11 -12.53 5.70
N THR A 72 7.86 -11.37 6.30
CA THR A 72 8.85 -10.66 7.13
C THR A 72 9.31 -11.49 8.32
N LYS A 73 8.39 -12.14 9.04
CA LYS A 73 8.73 -13.06 10.13
C LYS A 73 9.59 -14.22 9.62
N ASP A 74 9.21 -14.87 8.54
CA ASP A 74 9.91 -16.05 8.02
C ASP A 74 11.31 -15.69 7.49
N ILE A 75 11.47 -14.51 6.88
CA ILE A 75 12.78 -13.97 6.47
C ILE A 75 13.64 -13.67 7.69
N SER A 76 13.09 -13.05 8.73
CA SER A 76 13.85 -12.70 9.94
C SER A 76 14.44 -13.93 10.64
N LEU A 77 13.72 -15.06 10.62
CA LEU A 77 14.18 -16.33 11.17
C LEU A 77 15.28 -16.98 10.32
N ASN A 78 15.27 -16.74 9.01
CA ASN A 78 16.19 -17.35 8.03
C ASN A 78 17.20 -16.35 7.43
N ARG A 79 17.45 -15.22 8.10
CA ARG A 79 18.27 -14.09 7.60
C ARG A 79 19.66 -14.48 7.08
N SER A 80 20.23 -15.57 7.58
CA SER A 80 21.56 -16.07 7.21
C SER A 80 21.56 -16.99 5.99
N ASN A 81 20.39 -17.44 5.52
CA ASN A 81 20.25 -18.43 4.46
C ASN A 81 19.58 -17.81 3.23
N ILE A 82 20.38 -17.49 2.22
CA ILE A 82 19.93 -16.81 1.01
C ILE A 82 18.98 -17.67 0.16
N GLU A 83 19.14 -19.00 0.17
CA GLU A 83 18.26 -19.92 -0.57
C GLU A 83 16.85 -19.90 0.04
N SER A 84 16.76 -19.88 1.36
CA SER A 84 15.48 -19.80 2.07
C SER A 84 14.76 -18.47 1.81
N ILE A 85 15.50 -17.36 1.82
CA ILE A 85 14.95 -16.02 1.49
C ILE A 85 14.43 -15.99 0.05
N SER A 86 15.19 -16.52 -0.90
CA SER A 86 14.80 -16.58 -2.32
C SER A 86 13.52 -17.40 -2.53
N ARG A 87 13.39 -18.52 -1.80
CA ARG A 87 12.18 -19.34 -1.81
C ARG A 87 10.97 -18.59 -1.26
N ILE A 88 11.08 -17.96 -0.10
CA ILE A 88 10.00 -17.17 0.52
C ILE A 88 9.57 -16.02 -0.40
N PHE A 89 10.54 -15.32 -1.01
CA PHE A 89 10.27 -14.27 -1.98
C PHE A 89 9.45 -14.79 -3.17
N SER A 90 9.90 -15.88 -3.77
CA SER A 90 9.24 -16.46 -4.95
C SER A 90 7.83 -16.94 -4.63
N GLU A 91 7.65 -17.64 -3.51
CA GLU A 91 6.33 -18.09 -3.04
C GLU A 91 5.39 -16.90 -2.79
N THR A 92 5.88 -15.85 -2.11
CA THR A 92 5.10 -14.64 -1.82
C THR A 92 4.68 -13.93 -3.10
N ILE A 93 5.60 -13.72 -4.04
CA ILE A 93 5.32 -13.01 -5.30
C ILE A 93 4.34 -13.79 -6.18
N ILE A 94 4.47 -15.11 -6.26
CA ILE A 94 3.53 -15.95 -7.02
C ILE A 94 2.11 -15.81 -6.45
N VAL A 95 1.96 -15.85 -5.12
CA VAL A 95 0.63 -15.71 -4.49
C VAL A 95 0.09 -14.28 -4.64
N LYS A 96 0.92 -13.24 -4.50
CA LYS A 96 0.51 -11.86 -4.76
C LYS A 96 0.06 -11.67 -6.21
N LEU A 97 0.77 -12.26 -7.19
CA LEU A 97 0.37 -12.24 -8.59
C LEU A 97 -0.96 -12.96 -8.81
N PHE A 98 -1.17 -14.11 -8.18
CA PHE A 98 -2.45 -14.82 -8.23
C PHE A 98 -3.61 -13.94 -7.72
N PHE A 99 -3.46 -13.29 -6.55
CA PHE A 99 -4.47 -12.38 -6.04
C PHE A 99 -4.65 -11.14 -6.91
N PHE A 100 -3.59 -10.61 -7.51
CA PHE A 100 -3.66 -9.50 -8.45
C PHE A 100 -4.54 -9.86 -9.66
N PHE A 101 -4.31 -11.02 -10.29
CA PHE A 101 -5.16 -11.48 -11.39
C PHE A 101 -6.60 -11.73 -10.96
N LEU A 102 -6.81 -12.31 -9.78
CA LEU A 102 -8.15 -12.54 -9.23
C LEU A 102 -8.91 -11.21 -9.04
N CYS A 103 -8.25 -10.19 -8.47
CA CYS A 103 -8.84 -8.86 -8.33
C CYS A 103 -9.07 -8.18 -9.69
N GLY A 104 -8.19 -8.42 -10.67
CA GLY A 104 -8.35 -7.92 -12.04
C GLY A 104 -9.57 -8.52 -12.75
N ILE A 105 -9.80 -9.83 -12.60
CA ILE A 105 -11.01 -10.50 -13.11
C ILE A 105 -12.25 -9.94 -12.44
N PHE A 106 -12.22 -9.75 -11.11
CA PHE A 106 -13.32 -9.16 -10.38
C PHE A 106 -13.61 -7.72 -10.85
N MET A 107 -12.57 -6.91 -11.06
CA MET A 107 -12.72 -5.55 -11.59
C MET A 107 -13.31 -5.54 -13.00
N MET A 108 -12.84 -6.44 -13.87
CA MET A 108 -13.40 -6.59 -15.22
C MET A 108 -14.89 -6.94 -15.16
N SER A 109 -15.27 -7.89 -14.30
CA SER A 109 -16.67 -8.25 -14.06
C SER A 109 -17.50 -7.04 -13.65
N LEU A 110 -17.04 -6.24 -12.67
CA LEU A 110 -17.73 -5.02 -12.25
C LEU A 110 -17.96 -4.06 -13.42
N THR A 111 -16.98 -3.88 -14.31
CA THR A 111 -17.10 -2.97 -15.46
C THR A 111 -18.05 -3.45 -16.55
N ILE A 112 -18.37 -4.75 -16.60
CA ILE A 112 -19.32 -5.33 -17.57
C ILE A 112 -20.74 -5.28 -17.02
N PHE A 113 -20.94 -5.66 -15.75
CA PHE A 113 -22.28 -5.79 -15.17
C PHE A 113 -22.86 -4.45 -14.67
N LEU A 114 -22.02 -3.50 -14.27
CA LEU A 114 -22.46 -2.23 -13.72
C LEU A 114 -22.28 -1.09 -14.73
N LYS A 115 -23.38 -0.55 -15.24
CA LYS A 115 -23.38 0.56 -16.22
C LYS A 115 -22.58 1.79 -15.76
N ASN A 116 -22.61 2.10 -14.46
CA ASN A 116 -21.85 3.22 -13.90
C ASN A 116 -20.33 2.99 -13.99
N PHE A 117 -19.87 1.76 -13.85
CA PHE A 117 -18.47 1.39 -13.99
C PHE A 117 -18.04 1.31 -15.46
N ALA A 118 -18.95 0.87 -16.35
CA ALA A 118 -18.70 0.81 -17.78
C ALA A 118 -18.37 2.19 -18.38
N LYS A 119 -19.04 3.26 -17.90
CA LYS A 119 -18.85 4.63 -18.40
C LYS A 119 -17.43 5.16 -18.16
N GLU A 120 -16.83 4.84 -17.02
CA GLU A 120 -15.51 5.32 -16.60
C GLU A 120 -14.48 4.17 -16.54
N ARG A 121 -14.71 3.11 -17.33
CA ARG A 121 -13.92 1.86 -17.30
C ARG A 121 -12.41 2.09 -17.41
N LEU A 122 -12.00 3.00 -18.30
CA LEU A 122 -10.59 3.32 -18.52
C LEU A 122 -9.94 3.91 -17.26
N PHE A 123 -10.65 4.78 -16.54
CA PHE A 123 -10.16 5.36 -15.29
C PHE A 123 -9.92 4.30 -14.22
N TYR A 124 -10.87 3.38 -14.07
CA TYR A 124 -10.77 2.26 -13.15
C TYR A 124 -9.58 1.33 -13.46
N PHE A 125 -9.36 0.98 -14.73
CA PHE A 125 -8.24 0.12 -15.12
C PHE A 125 -6.88 0.80 -14.97
N ILE A 126 -6.76 2.08 -15.30
CA ILE A 126 -5.53 2.85 -15.06
C ILE A 126 -5.24 2.90 -13.57
N SER A 127 -6.27 3.16 -12.76
CA SER A 127 -6.11 3.24 -11.32
C SER A 127 -5.74 1.87 -10.73
N PHE A 128 -6.32 0.76 -11.23
CA PHE A 128 -5.97 -0.62 -10.84
C PHE A 128 -4.49 -0.95 -11.10
N LEU A 129 -3.88 -0.34 -12.12
CA LEU A 129 -2.47 -0.54 -12.45
C LEU A 129 -1.51 -0.17 -11.31
N THR A 130 -1.94 0.70 -10.38
CA THR A 130 -1.17 1.04 -9.17
C THR A 130 -0.87 -0.17 -8.29
N ILE A 131 -1.72 -1.21 -8.32
CA ILE A 131 -1.52 -2.44 -7.54
C ILE A 131 -0.30 -3.22 -8.03
N ILE A 132 0.08 -3.10 -9.32
CA ILE A 132 1.30 -3.71 -9.84
C ILE A 132 2.52 -3.20 -9.06
N GLY A 133 2.57 -1.91 -8.76
CA GLY A 133 3.63 -1.33 -7.93
C GLY A 133 3.67 -1.94 -6.53
N ASN A 134 2.51 -2.17 -5.92
CA ASN A 134 2.42 -2.84 -4.61
C ASN A 134 2.94 -4.29 -4.65
N VAL A 135 2.63 -5.05 -5.72
CA VAL A 135 3.10 -6.44 -5.88
C VAL A 135 4.60 -6.50 -6.11
N LEU A 136 5.14 -5.62 -6.95
CA LEU A 136 6.53 -5.67 -7.40
C LEU A 136 7.54 -5.13 -6.37
N ILE A 137 7.09 -4.38 -5.36
CA ILE A 137 7.96 -3.84 -4.31
C ILE A 137 7.95 -4.79 -3.10
N PRO A 138 9.00 -5.60 -2.88
CA PRO A 138 9.06 -6.55 -1.77
C PRO A 138 9.49 -5.87 -0.48
N SER A 139 8.66 -4.97 0.05
CA SER A 139 8.87 -4.29 1.34
C SER A 139 9.18 -5.26 2.48
N PHE A 140 8.57 -6.46 2.45
CA PHE A 140 8.73 -7.50 3.46
C PHE A 140 10.18 -8.03 3.59
N ILE A 141 10.99 -7.97 2.53
CA ILE A 141 12.41 -8.35 2.58
C ILE A 141 13.20 -7.31 3.38
N PHE A 142 13.01 -6.03 3.06
CA PHE A 142 13.70 -4.94 3.76
C PHE A 142 13.34 -4.85 5.23
N GLN A 143 12.14 -5.28 5.61
CA GLN A 143 11.70 -5.33 7.00
C GLN A 143 12.21 -6.57 7.75
N GLY A 144 12.54 -7.65 7.04
CA GLY A 144 12.96 -8.92 7.63
C GLY A 144 14.47 -9.08 7.81
N ILE A 145 15.28 -8.35 7.03
CA ILE A 145 16.75 -8.32 7.11
C ILE A 145 17.20 -7.31 8.17
#